data_AF-A0ABD0QZW0-F1
#
_entry.id   AF-A0ABD0QZW0-F1
#
_cell.length_a   1.000
_cell.length_b   1.000
_cell.length_c   1.000
_cell.angle_alpha   90.00
_cell.angle_beta   90.00
_cell.angle_gamma   90.00
#
_symmetry.space_group_name_H-M   'P 1'
#
loop_
_entity.id
_entity.type
_entity.pdbx_description
1 polymer ?
#
loop_
_entity_poly.entity_id
_entity_poly.type
_entity_poly.pdbx_seq_one_letter_code
_entity_poly.pdbx_strand_id
1 'polypeptide(L)' 'LVHSGPGKSSSVHDSELTFGLRLGTKQGVETHLFRVDTAKDLSTWTHLLVEGCHSAAELVQE' A
#
# COMPACT_ATOMS: atom_id res chain seq x y z
N LEU A 1 -6.21 -0.17 4.68
CA LEU A 1 -5.37 -1.27 5.20
C LEU A 1 -4.24 -1.50 4.20
N VAL A 2 -3.04 -1.00 4.52
CA VAL A 2 -1.85 -1.18 3.69
C VAL A 2 -1.08 -2.39 4.24
N HIS A 3 -0.74 -3.33 3.37
CA HIS A 3 0.16 -4.42 3.71
C HIS A 3 1.47 -4.22 2.95
N SER A 4 2.57 -4.21 3.71
CA SER A 4 3.93 -4.12 3.18
C SER A 4 4.68 -5.35 3.67
N GLY A 5 5.21 -6.17 2.74
CA GLY A 5 5.92 -7.39 3.08
C GLY A 5 6.17 -8.28 1.86
N PRO A 6 7.12 -9.22 1.94
CA PRO A 6 7.38 -10.14 0.84
C PRO A 6 6.10 -10.92 0.51
N GLY A 7 5.78 -11.02 -0.78
CA GLY A 7 4.65 -11.80 -1.27
C GLY A 7 4.75 -13.24 -0.76
N LYS A 8 3.62 -13.86 -0.42
CA LYS A 8 3.53 -15.20 0.21
C LYS A 8 4.17 -16.36 -0.59
N SER A 9 4.82 -16.12 -1.72
CA SER A 9 5.36 -17.14 -2.63
C SER A 9 6.80 -16.91 -3.11
N SER A 10 7.55 -15.92 -2.63
CA SER A 10 8.91 -15.71 -3.11
C SER A 10 9.94 -16.58 -2.36
N SER A 11 10.64 -17.43 -3.10
CA SER A 11 11.91 -18.01 -2.67
C SER A 11 12.86 -16.90 -2.23
N VAL A 12 13.59 -17.12 -1.13
CA VAL A 12 14.42 -16.21 -0.32
C VAL A 12 15.40 -15.29 -1.11
N HIS A 13 15.54 -15.44 -2.43
CA HIS A 13 16.46 -14.68 -3.27
C HIS A 13 15.85 -13.54 -4.11
N ASP A 14 14.52 -13.37 -4.16
CA ASP A 14 13.90 -12.17 -4.78
C ASP A 14 12.66 -11.78 -3.96
N SER A 15 12.88 -11.16 -2.79
CA SER A 15 11.76 -10.56 -2.06
C SER A 15 11.28 -9.34 -2.85
N GLU A 16 10.28 -9.53 -3.71
CA GLU A 16 9.65 -8.42 -4.41
C GLU A 16 9.15 -7.39 -3.38
N LEU A 17 9.72 -6.18 -3.43
CA LEU A 17 9.27 -5.09 -2.59
C LEU A 17 7.94 -4.60 -3.16
N THR A 18 6.88 -4.82 -2.41
CA THR A 18 5.52 -4.48 -2.85
C THR A 18 4.72 -3.83 -1.74
N PHE A 19 3.77 -2.98 -2.14
CA PHE A 19 2.69 -2.53 -1.27
C PHE A 19 1.34 -2.78 -1.93
N GLY A 20 0.33 -3.07 -1.11
CA GLY A 20 -1.04 -3.30 -1.56
C GLY A 20 -1.97 -2.13 -1.24
N LEU A 21 -2.88 -1.83 -2.16
CA LEU A 21 -3.96 -0.88 -1.97
C LEU A 21 -5.31 -1.59 -2.08
N ARG A 22 -6.19 -1.37 -1.09
CA ARG A 22 -7.57 -1.87 -1.10
C ARG A 22 -8.52 -0.68 -1.03
N LEU A 23 -9.42 -0.57 -2.00
CA LEU A 23 -10.33 0.57 -2.17
C LEU A 23 -11.77 0.09 -2.17
N GLY A 24 -12.65 0.83 -1.49
CA GLY A 24 -14.09 0.67 -1.66
C GLY A 24 -14.56 1.41 -2.90
N THR A 25 -15.27 0.72 -3.78
CA THR A 25 -15.89 1.26 -5.00
C THR A 25 -17.38 0.95 -4.99
N LYS A 26 -18.14 1.52 -5.93
CA LYS A 26 -19.57 1.22 -6.09
C LYS A 26 -19.83 -0.26 -6.43
N GLN A 27 -18.85 -0.96 -6.99
CA GLN A 27 -18.97 -2.37 -7.36
C GLN A 27 -18.39 -3.34 -6.33
N GLY A 28 -17.83 -2.84 -5.21
CA GLY A 28 -17.28 -3.68 -4.15
C GLY A 28 -15.91 -3.20 -3.69
N VAL A 29 -15.00 -4.14 -3.42
CA VAL A 29 -13.63 -3.82 -3.00
C VAL A 29 -12.68 -4.15 -4.13
N GLU A 30 -11.95 -3.14 -4.61
CA GLU A 30 -10.86 -3.31 -5.56
C GLU A 30 -9.53 -3.44 -4.83
N THR A 31 -8.65 -4.31 -5.34
CA THR A 31 -7.33 -4.54 -4.75
C THR A 31 -6.25 -4.44 -5.82
N HIS A 32 -5.24 -3.61 -5.57
CA HIS A 32 -4.07 -3.44 -6.43
C HIS A 32 -2.80 -3.78 -5.66
N LEU A 33 -1.83 -4.36 -6.35
CA LEU A 33 -0.50 -4.64 -5.83
C LEU A 33 0.52 -3.89 -6.69
N PHE A 34 1.39 -3.12 -6.05
CA PHE A 34 2.43 -2.34 -6.72
C PHE A 34 3.79 -2.86 -6.31
N ARG A 35 4.65 -3.11 -7.30
CA ARG A 35 6.07 -3.39 -7.09
C ARG A 35 6.86 -2.08 -7.06
N VAL A 36 7.88 -2.03 -6.22
CA VAL A 36 8.81 -0.92 -6.12
C VAL A 36 10.25 -1.42 -6.21
N ASP A 37 11.14 -0.56 -6.68
CA ASP A 37 12.51 -0.96 -6.98
C ASP A 37 13.44 -0.91 -5.76
N THR A 38 13.13 -0.08 -4.77
CA THR A 38 13.97 0.09 -3.57
C THR A 38 13.15 0.07 -2.28
N ALA A 39 13.81 -0.33 -1.17
CA ALA A 39 13.18 -0.30 0.16
C ALA A 39 12.86 1.13 0.61
N LYS A 40 13.62 2.12 0.12
CA LYS A 40 13.33 3.54 0.33
C LYS A 40 12.01 3.92 -0.32
N ASP A 41 11.80 3.52 -1.58
CA ASP A 41 10.55 3.81 -2.28
C ASP A 41 9.36 3.12 -1.60
N LEU A 42 9.54 1.88 -1.14
CA LEU A 42 8.51 1.18 -0.36
C LEU A 42 8.12 1.96 0.91
N SER A 43 9.13 2.46 1.64
CA SER A 43 8.93 3.26 2.84
C SER A 43 8.25 4.59 2.51
N THR A 44 8.68 5.27 1.45
CA THR A 44 8.11 6.55 1.01
C THR A 44 6.64 6.37 0.61
N TRP A 45 6.31 5.38 -0.22
CA TRP A 45 4.93 5.11 -0.62
C TRP A 45 4.04 4.76 0.57
N THR A 46 4.52 3.89 1.47
CA THR A 46 3.77 3.53 2.68
C THR A 46 3.48 4.76 3.54
N HIS A 47 4.48 5.62 3.75
CA HIS A 47 4.32 6.85 4.55
C HIS A 47 3.34 7.84 3.90
N LEU A 48 3.49 8.14 2.60
CA LEU A 48 2.61 9.07 1.89
C LEU A 48 1.15 8.61 1.89
N LEU A 49 0.90 7.30 1.75
CA LEU A 49 -0.45 6.75 1.79
C LEU A 49 -1.09 6.90 3.18
N VAL A 50 -0.33 6.64 4.26
CA VAL A 50 -0.82 6.80 5.64
C VAL A 50 -1.12 8.26 5.94
N GLU A 51 -0.18 9.16 5.69
CA GLU A 51 -0.34 10.59 5.95
C GLU A 51 -1.45 11.21 5.10
N GLY A 52 -1.56 10.82 3.83
CA GLY A 52 -2.61 11.28 2.94
C GLY A 52 -4.00 10.84 3.42
N CYS A 53 -4.14 9.58 3.84
CA CYS A 53 -5.39 9.09 4.43
C CYS A 53 -5.72 9.79 5.75
N HIS A 54 -4.75 9.99 6.62
CA HIS A 54 -4.94 10.71 7.88
C HIS A 54 -5.41 12.15 7.62
N SER A 55 -4.69 12.89 6.77
CA SER A 55 -5.03 14.27 6.41
C SER A 55 -6.41 14.37 5.77
N ALA A 56 -6.76 13.44 4.87
CA ALA A 56 -8.08 13.41 4.26
C ALA A 56 -9.19 13.13 5.28
N ALA A 57 -8.96 12.24 6.25
CA ALA A 57 -9.91 11.98 7.32
C ALA A 57 -10.11 13.20 8.22
N GLU A 58 -9.05 13.94 8.57
CA GLU A 58 -9.17 15.19 9.34
C GLU A 58 -9.93 16.29 8.59
N LEU A 59 -9.83 16.33 7.25
CA LEU A 59 -10.56 17.29 6.41
C LEU A 59 -12.04 16.93 6.26
N VAL A 60 -12.39 15.65 6.37
CA VAL A 60 -13.79 15.21 6.40
C VAL A 60 -14.30 15.42 7.82
N GLN A 61 -14.88 16.60 8.07
CA GLN A 61 -15.70 16.79 9.26
C GLN A 61 -16.97 15.94 9.12
N GLU A 62 -17.15 15.00 10.04
CA GLU A 62 -18.39 14.23 10.19
C GLU A 62 -19.54 15.10 10.74
#